data_AF-A0A961V739-F1
#
_entry.id   AF-A0A961V739-F1
#
_cell.length_a   1.000
_cell.length_b   1.000
_cell.length_c   1.000
_cell.angle_alpha   90.00
_cell.angle_beta   90.00
_cell.angle_gamma   90.00
#
_symmetry.space_group_name_H-M   'P 1'
#
loop_
_entity.id
_entity.type
_entity.pdbx_description
1 polymer ?
#
loop_
_entity_poly.entity_id
_entity_poly.type
_entity_poly.pdbx_seq_one_letter_code
_entity_poly.pdbx_strand_id
1 'polypeptide(L)'
;MHFLSRRRFLAGASLSLGGVALAGCATTQPVIGLGDAEPFAKPGPAADYAVMYGPVTDEPFPIPAVDLKLLDPVYYRQEVDDPTGEAPGTIVVNTGERFLYHVGDGGRATRYGVGIGRAGFAWSGRAHIAYKRRWPTWTP
;
A
#
# COMPACT_ATOMS: atom_id res chain seq x y z
N MET A 1 -17.53 34.68 -73.83
CA MET A 1 -17.96 33.29 -74.11
C MET A 1 -17.13 32.73 -75.26
N HIS A 2 -16.12 31.90 -75.00
CA HIS A 2 -15.52 31.00 -76.00
C HIS A 2 -14.93 29.78 -75.29
N PHE A 3 -15.34 28.60 -75.77
CA PHE A 3 -14.90 27.26 -75.37
C PHE A 3 -13.52 26.94 -75.93
N LEU A 4 -12.73 26.13 -75.20
CA LEU A 4 -11.86 25.02 -75.65
C LEU A 4 -10.86 24.70 -74.53
N SER A 5 -10.33 23.50 -74.31
CA SER A 5 -10.68 22.10 -74.59
C SER A 5 -9.51 21.27 -74.08
N ARG A 6 -9.80 20.02 -73.78
CA ARG A 6 -8.93 18.92 -73.40
C ARG A 6 -7.77 18.75 -74.40
N ARG A 7 -6.52 18.90 -73.93
CA ARG A 7 -5.28 18.21 -74.38
C ARG A 7 -4.05 19.06 -74.03
N ARG A 8 -3.47 18.81 -72.86
CA ARG A 8 -2.01 18.78 -72.72
C ARG A 8 -1.65 17.45 -72.08
N PHE A 9 -1.63 16.47 -72.96
CA PHE A 9 -1.01 15.17 -72.79
C PHE A 9 0.50 15.39 -72.62
N LEU A 10 1.08 14.64 -71.66
CA LEU A 10 2.49 14.24 -71.55
C LEU A 10 3.54 15.30 -71.22
N ALA A 11 4.17 15.16 -70.06
CA ALA A 11 5.57 14.74 -69.97
C ALA A 11 6.02 14.71 -68.49
N GLY A 12 6.78 13.67 -68.10
CA GLY A 12 7.70 13.78 -66.96
C GLY A 12 7.67 12.61 -66.00
N ALA A 13 8.32 11.51 -66.38
CA ALA A 13 8.76 10.47 -65.47
C ALA A 13 9.76 11.02 -64.44
N SER A 14 9.68 10.56 -63.20
CA SER A 14 10.87 10.33 -62.37
C SER A 14 10.54 9.43 -61.18
N LEU A 15 11.22 8.28 -61.13
CA LEU A 15 11.31 7.41 -59.98
C LEU A 15 12.04 8.13 -58.83
N SER A 16 11.53 8.00 -57.61
CA SER A 16 12.32 8.06 -56.37
C SER A 16 11.54 7.29 -55.29
N LEU A 17 11.96 6.06 -54.98
CA LEU A 17 12.93 5.68 -53.94
C LEU A 17 12.41 5.88 -52.51
N GLY A 18 12.17 4.75 -51.84
CA GLY A 18 12.57 4.56 -50.44
C GLY A 18 11.64 5.08 -49.35
N GLY A 19 10.46 4.48 -49.19
CA GLY A 19 9.72 4.55 -47.93
C GLY A 19 10.25 3.50 -46.95
N VAL A 20 11.16 3.88 -46.05
CA VAL A 20 11.59 3.07 -44.91
C VAL A 20 10.37 2.87 -44.01
N ALA A 21 9.80 1.66 -44.00
CA ALA A 21 8.83 1.27 -42.99
C ALA A 21 9.58 1.08 -41.67
N LEU A 22 9.48 2.06 -40.77
CA LEU A 22 9.85 1.87 -39.36
C LEU A 22 8.86 0.87 -38.76
N ALA A 23 9.23 -0.42 -38.78
CA ALA A 23 8.57 -1.44 -37.98
C ALA A 23 8.94 -1.17 -36.51
N GLY A 24 8.08 -0.41 -35.82
CA GLY A 24 8.16 -0.29 -34.37
C GLY A 24 7.80 -1.62 -33.72
N CYS A 25 8.72 -2.21 -32.97
CA CYS A 25 8.38 -3.31 -32.06
C CYS A 25 7.51 -2.75 -30.93
N ALA A 26 6.19 -2.79 -31.09
CA ALA A 26 5.29 -2.69 -29.95
C ALA A 26 5.41 -4.01 -29.18
N THR A 27 6.15 -3.98 -28.06
CA THR A 27 6.01 -5.03 -27.05
C THR A 27 4.62 -4.87 -26.47
N THR A 28 3.67 -5.66 -26.97
CA THR A 28 2.39 -5.86 -26.28
C THR A 28 2.71 -6.67 -25.04
N GLN A 29 2.96 -5.98 -23.92
CA GLN A 29 2.93 -6.65 -22.64
C GLN A 29 1.54 -7.30 -22.52
N PRO A 30 1.44 -8.59 -22.18
CA PRO A 30 0.19 -9.09 -21.66
C PRO A 30 -0.08 -8.23 -20.42
N VAL A 31 -1.13 -7.41 -20.48
CA VAL A 31 -1.77 -6.94 -19.27
C VAL A 31 -2.25 -8.23 -18.63
N ILE A 32 -1.45 -8.75 -17.69
CA ILE A 32 -1.95 -9.67 -16.68
C ILE A 32 -3.17 -8.95 -16.17
N GLY A 33 -4.35 -9.48 -16.50
CA GLY A 33 -5.59 -8.92 -16.03
C GLY A 33 -5.43 -8.77 -14.53
N LEU A 34 -5.34 -7.52 -14.07
CA LEU A 34 -5.77 -7.22 -12.72
C LEU A 34 -7.24 -7.60 -12.76
N GLY A 35 -7.51 -8.87 -12.40
CA GLY A 35 -8.79 -9.23 -11.84
C GLY A 35 -9.14 -8.16 -10.82
N ASP A 36 -10.41 -7.79 -10.82
CA ASP A 36 -11.00 -6.81 -9.92
C ASP A 36 -10.21 -6.78 -8.63
N ALA A 37 -9.47 -5.68 -8.42
CA ALA A 37 -8.76 -5.50 -7.18
C ALA A 37 -9.84 -5.52 -6.12
N GLU A 38 -10.04 -6.66 -5.47
CA GLU A 38 -10.83 -6.76 -4.25
C GLU A 38 -10.25 -5.67 -3.36
N PRO A 39 -10.98 -4.57 -3.13
CA PRO A 39 -10.44 -3.52 -2.31
C PRO A 39 -10.31 -4.19 -0.94
N PHE A 40 -9.06 -4.30 -0.47
CA PHE A 40 -8.69 -4.79 0.86
C PHE A 40 -8.62 -6.32 1.00
N ALA A 41 -7.62 -6.91 0.33
CA ALA A 41 -7.25 -8.31 0.51
C ALA A 41 -7.10 -8.67 2.00
N LYS A 42 -7.74 -9.79 2.37
CA LYS A 42 -7.63 -10.52 3.65
C LYS A 42 -6.15 -10.58 4.11
N PRO A 43 -5.88 -10.66 5.44
CA PRO A 43 -4.52 -10.76 5.95
C PRO A 43 -3.70 -11.72 5.08
N GLY A 44 -2.51 -11.27 4.69
CA GLY A 44 -1.60 -12.07 3.88
C GLY A 44 -1.41 -13.46 4.50
N PRO A 45 -0.95 -14.46 3.73
CA PRO A 45 -0.67 -15.77 4.27
C PRO A 45 0.14 -15.63 5.56
N ALA A 46 -0.10 -16.47 6.58
CA ALA A 46 0.63 -16.40 7.85
C ALA A 46 2.17 -16.34 7.70
N ALA A 47 2.70 -16.80 6.55
CA ALA A 47 4.08 -16.65 6.13
C ALA A 47 4.58 -15.18 6.06
N ASP A 48 3.72 -14.22 5.71
CA ASP A 48 4.08 -12.79 5.64
C ASP A 48 4.35 -12.21 7.05
N TYR A 49 3.54 -12.59 8.04
CA TYR A 49 3.76 -12.18 9.42
C TYR A 49 5.02 -12.79 10.04
N ALA A 50 5.41 -14.01 9.64
CA ALA A 50 6.65 -14.63 10.10
C ALA A 50 7.89 -13.88 9.61
N VAL A 51 7.83 -13.26 8.43
CA VAL A 51 8.88 -12.37 7.93
C VAL A 51 8.82 -11.02 8.64
N MET A 52 7.63 -10.42 8.77
CA MET A 52 7.45 -9.11 9.39
C MET A 52 7.86 -9.08 10.88
N TYR A 53 7.57 -10.16 11.61
CA TYR A 53 7.88 -10.32 13.03
C TYR A 53 8.98 -11.37 13.26
N GLY A 54 9.88 -11.50 12.28
CA GLY A 54 11.10 -12.29 12.39
C GLY A 54 12.10 -11.70 13.39
N PRO A 55 13.25 -12.36 13.59
CA PRO A 55 14.26 -11.88 14.51
C PRO A 55 14.94 -10.62 13.99
N VAL A 56 15.20 -9.66 14.88
CA VAL A 56 15.99 -8.45 14.61
C VAL A 56 17.31 -8.56 15.37
N THR A 57 18.43 -8.62 14.65
CA THR A 57 19.74 -9.00 15.22
C THR A 57 20.81 -7.91 15.09
N ASP A 58 20.50 -6.85 14.36
CA ASP A 58 21.38 -5.71 14.05
C ASP A 58 21.22 -4.54 15.04
N GLU A 59 20.33 -4.65 16.01
CA GLU A 59 20.11 -3.65 17.05
C GLU A 59 20.92 -3.91 18.33
N PRO A 60 21.19 -2.87 19.16
CA PRO A 60 21.92 -3.03 20.43
C PRO A 60 21.31 -4.06 21.39
N PHE A 61 20.00 -4.27 21.30
CA PHE A 61 19.27 -5.28 22.04
C PHE A 61 18.53 -6.19 21.02
N PRO A 62 19.07 -7.39 20.74
CA PRO A 62 18.47 -8.29 19.76
C PRO A 62 17.04 -8.70 20.16
N ILE A 63 16.13 -8.70 19.19
CA ILE A 63 14.73 -9.07 19.37
C ILE A 63 14.53 -10.48 18.76
N PRO A 64 14.10 -11.49 19.55
CA PRO A 64 13.81 -12.81 19.00
C PRO A 64 12.56 -12.77 18.11
N ALA A 65 12.45 -13.75 17.21
CA ALA A 65 11.24 -13.92 16.40
C ALA A 65 10.02 -14.18 17.29
N VAL A 66 8.87 -13.63 16.90
CA VAL A 66 7.60 -13.87 17.61
C VAL A 66 7.09 -15.27 17.29
N ASP A 67 6.75 -16.06 18.32
CA ASP A 67 6.02 -17.33 18.11
C ASP A 67 4.55 -17.04 17.84
N LEU A 68 4.20 -16.97 16.56
CA LEU A 68 2.84 -16.70 16.09
C LEU A 68 1.81 -17.73 16.56
N LYS A 69 2.23 -18.94 16.97
CA LYS A 69 1.29 -19.95 17.51
C LYS A 69 0.67 -19.53 18.84
N LEU A 70 1.31 -18.61 19.56
CA LEU A 70 0.83 -18.08 20.83
C LEU A 70 -0.13 -16.90 20.65
N LEU A 71 -0.32 -16.41 19.43
CA LEU A 71 -1.13 -15.24 19.14
C LEU A 71 -2.32 -15.64 18.26
N ASP A 72 -3.53 -15.32 18.72
CA ASP A 72 -4.72 -15.49 17.89
C ASP A 72 -4.61 -14.57 16.65
N PRO A 73 -4.83 -15.09 15.42
CA PRO A 73 -4.78 -14.30 14.18
C PRO A 73 -5.63 -13.02 14.18
N VAL A 74 -6.67 -12.93 15.02
CA VAL A 74 -7.47 -11.71 15.16
C VAL A 74 -6.65 -10.50 15.63
N TYR A 75 -5.57 -10.75 16.40
CA TYR A 75 -4.67 -9.74 16.94
C TYR A 75 -3.49 -9.42 16.04
N TYR A 76 -3.38 -10.05 14.87
CA TYR A 76 -2.36 -9.70 13.91
C TYR A 76 -2.57 -8.27 13.40
N ARG A 77 -1.49 -7.65 12.94
CA ARG A 77 -1.58 -6.34 12.29
C ARG A 77 -2.40 -6.48 11.02
N GLN A 78 -3.47 -5.71 10.88
CA GLN A 78 -4.38 -5.79 9.74
C GLN A 78 -4.71 -4.39 9.24
N GLU A 79 -4.84 -4.22 7.94
CA GLU A 79 -5.50 -3.04 7.41
C GLU A 79 -7.01 -3.29 7.39
N VAL A 80 -7.77 -2.35 7.91
CA VAL A 80 -9.23 -2.43 8.09
C VAL A 80 -9.87 -1.13 7.63
N ASP A 81 -11.18 -1.16 7.40
CA ASP A 81 -11.95 0.08 7.34
C ASP A 81 -11.85 0.78 8.69
N ASP A 82 -11.68 2.09 8.68
CA ASP A 82 -11.54 2.89 9.89
C ASP A 82 -12.87 2.94 10.67
N PRO A 83 -12.95 2.34 11.88
CA PRO A 83 -14.16 2.41 12.69
C PRO A 83 -14.19 3.65 13.60
N THR A 84 -13.14 4.48 13.59
CA THR A 84 -12.91 5.49 14.62
C THR A 84 -13.52 6.84 14.28
N GLY A 85 -13.61 7.18 12.99
CA GLY A 85 -14.07 8.49 12.53
C GLY A 85 -13.10 9.64 12.84
N GLU A 86 -11.86 9.31 13.23
CA GLU A 86 -10.82 10.28 13.54
C GLU A 86 -10.05 10.71 12.28
N ALA A 87 -9.29 11.79 12.37
CA ALA A 87 -8.50 12.26 11.23
C ALA A 87 -7.29 11.34 10.96
N PRO A 88 -6.85 11.20 9.69
CA PRO A 88 -5.60 10.50 9.35
C PRO A 88 -4.41 10.97 10.19
N GLY A 89 -3.56 10.03 10.61
CA GLY A 89 -2.44 10.24 11.54
C GLY A 89 -2.82 10.13 13.02
N THR A 90 -4.11 9.97 13.35
CA THR A 90 -4.56 9.74 14.73
C THR A 90 -4.29 8.30 15.17
N ILE A 91 -3.95 8.13 16.46
CA ILE A 91 -3.90 6.83 17.11
C ILE A 91 -5.07 6.71 18.07
N VAL A 92 -5.89 5.69 17.88
CA VAL A 92 -7.04 5.40 18.74
C VAL A 92 -6.82 4.07 19.42
N VAL A 93 -6.92 4.03 20.75
CA VAL A 93 -6.82 2.80 21.52
C VAL A 93 -8.20 2.46 22.06
N ASN A 94 -8.79 1.37 21.57
CA ASN A 94 -10.01 0.82 22.12
C ASN A 94 -9.64 -0.23 23.19
N THR A 95 -9.76 0.13 24.46
CA THR A 95 -9.39 -0.75 25.56
C THR A 95 -10.36 -1.92 25.76
N GLY A 96 -11.62 -1.77 25.34
CA GLY A 96 -12.63 -2.83 25.42
C GLY A 96 -12.34 -3.97 24.45
N GLU A 97 -11.95 -3.62 23.23
CA GLU A 97 -11.62 -4.59 22.17
C GLU A 97 -10.14 -5.00 22.15
N ARG A 98 -9.28 -4.29 22.90
CA ARG A 98 -7.83 -4.49 22.95
C ARG A 98 -7.15 -4.29 21.60
N PHE A 99 -7.62 -3.28 20.88
CA PHE A 99 -7.05 -2.85 19.60
C PHE A 99 -6.53 -1.42 19.65
N LEU A 100 -5.45 -1.19 18.92
CA LEU A 100 -4.97 0.12 18.52
C LEU A 100 -5.24 0.29 17.03
N TYR A 101 -5.76 1.44 16.64
CA TYR A 101 -5.97 1.86 15.26
C TYR A 101 -5.05 3.04 14.95
N HIS A 102 -4.19 2.87 13.96
CA HIS A 102 -3.48 3.98 13.34
C HIS A 102 -4.27 4.39 12.10
N VAL A 103 -4.94 5.53 12.19
CA VAL A 103 -5.85 6.03 11.15
C VAL A 103 -5.04 6.52 9.96
N GLY A 104 -5.36 6.01 8.78
CA GLY A 104 -4.78 6.40 7.50
C GLY A 104 -5.79 7.15 6.63
N ASP A 105 -5.40 7.43 5.40
CA ASP A 105 -6.27 8.08 4.42
C ASP A 105 -7.31 7.13 3.84
N GLY A 106 -8.32 7.68 3.15
CA GLY A 106 -9.29 6.90 2.39
C GLY A 106 -10.27 6.09 3.25
N GLY A 107 -10.49 6.46 4.52
CA GLY A 107 -11.38 5.74 5.42
C GLY A 107 -10.79 4.42 5.92
N ARG A 108 -9.46 4.33 5.99
CA ARG A 108 -8.71 3.12 6.33
C ARG A 108 -7.92 3.30 7.61
N ALA A 109 -7.66 2.20 8.32
CA ALA A 109 -6.78 2.18 9.46
C ALA A 109 -5.92 0.93 9.49
N THR A 110 -4.70 1.04 10.03
CA THR A 110 -3.94 -0.14 10.44
C THR A 110 -4.30 -0.49 11.88
N ARG A 111 -4.91 -1.65 12.09
CA ARG A 111 -5.26 -2.22 13.40
C ARG A 111 -4.13 -3.09 13.95
N TYR A 112 -3.89 -3.00 15.25
CA TYR A 112 -2.92 -3.79 15.99
C TYR A 112 -3.58 -4.37 17.25
N GLY A 113 -3.34 -5.66 17.56
CA GLY A 113 -3.65 -6.19 18.88
C GLY A 113 -2.71 -5.60 19.94
N VAL A 114 -3.25 -5.22 21.11
CA VAL A 114 -2.47 -4.61 22.19
C VAL A 114 -2.71 -5.27 23.54
N GLY A 115 -1.64 -5.43 24.31
CA GLY A 115 -1.73 -5.77 25.74
C GLY A 115 -1.96 -4.52 26.57
N ILE A 116 -2.93 -4.56 27.50
CA ILE A 116 -3.31 -3.40 28.32
C ILE A 116 -3.08 -3.74 29.79
N GLY A 117 -2.18 -2.98 30.43
CA GLY A 117 -1.94 -3.07 31.88
C GLY A 117 -3.02 -2.34 32.69
N ARG A 118 -3.06 -2.56 34.01
CA ARG A 118 -4.07 -1.97 34.93
C ARG A 118 -4.19 -0.44 34.79
N ALA A 119 -3.07 0.27 34.70
CA ALA A 119 -3.06 1.73 34.56
C ALA A 119 -3.74 2.20 33.27
N GLY A 120 -3.69 1.40 32.19
CA GLY A 120 -4.33 1.72 30.92
C GLY A 120 -5.87 1.66 30.98
N PHE A 121 -6.45 1.00 31.98
CA PHE A 121 -7.90 1.01 32.21
C PHE A 121 -8.36 2.20 33.07
N ALA A 122 -7.44 2.87 33.77
CA ALA A 122 -7.75 3.97 34.68
C ALA A 122 -7.84 5.33 33.98
N TRP A 123 -7.45 5.41 32.70
CA TRP A 123 -7.41 6.65 31.95
C TRP A 123 -8.15 6.54 30.62
N SER A 124 -8.84 7.62 30.26
CA SER A 124 -9.42 7.85 28.94
C SER A 124 -9.34 9.32 28.60
N GLY A 125 -9.26 9.64 27.31
CA GLY A 125 -9.24 11.02 26.83
C GLY A 125 -8.42 11.19 25.57
N ARG A 126 -8.18 12.46 25.22
CA ARG A 126 -7.33 12.85 24.10
C ARG A 126 -5.97 13.28 24.63
N ALA A 127 -4.91 12.87 23.95
CA ALA A 127 -3.55 13.22 24.28
C ALA A 127 -2.73 13.41 23.01
N HIS A 128 -1.60 14.08 23.15
CA HIS A 128 -0.61 14.26 22.08
C HIS A 128 0.67 13.49 22.44
N ILE A 129 1.21 12.73 21.47
CA ILE A 129 2.50 12.04 21.63
C ILE A 129 3.62 13.08 21.50
N ALA A 130 4.10 13.57 22.65
CA ALA A 130 5.09 14.65 22.70
C ALA A 130 6.51 14.22 22.30
N TYR A 131 6.89 12.96 22.52
CA TYR A 131 8.22 12.46 22.18
C TYR A 131 8.23 10.96 21.91
N LYS A 132 9.23 10.52 21.15
CA LYS A 132 9.56 9.11 20.91
C LYS A 132 11.05 8.92 21.15
N ARG A 133 11.43 7.78 21.75
CA ARG A 133 12.83 7.42 22.02
C ARG A 133 13.06 5.97 21.62
N ARG A 134 14.26 5.66 21.11
CA ARG A 134 14.73 4.28 20.90
C ARG A 134 15.32 3.77 22.21
N TRP A 135 15.01 2.53 22.59
CA TRP A 135 15.51 1.86 23.79
C TRP A 135 15.54 2.73 25.07
N PRO A 136 14.40 3.32 25.48
CA PRO A 136 14.37 4.16 26.68
C PRO A 136 14.54 3.34 27.96
N THR A 137 15.20 3.91 28.96
CA THR A 137 15.14 3.39 30.33
C THR A 137 13.73 3.56 30.89
N TRP A 138 13.20 2.52 31.53
CA TRP A 138 11.91 2.55 32.21
C TRP A 138 12.08 2.86 33.70
N THR A 139 11.25 3.76 34.24
CA THR A 139 11.15 4.05 35.67
C THR A 139 9.68 3.91 36.05
N PRO A 140 9.32 2.97 36.95
CA PRO A 140 7.94 2.73 37.36
C PRO A 140 7.27 3.94 37.99
#